data_AF-A0A1G0ZJY5-F1
#
_entry.id   AF-A0A1G0ZJY5-F1
#
_cell.length_a   1.000
_cell.length_b   1.000
_cell.length_c   1.000
_cell.angle_alpha   90.00
_cell.angle_beta   90.00
_cell.angle_gamma   90.00
#
_symmetry.space_group_name_H-M   'P 1'
#
loop_
_entity.id
_entity.type
_entity.pdbx_description
1 polymer ?
#
loop_
_entity_poly.entity_id
_entity_poly.type
_entity_poly.pdbx_seq_one_letter_code
_entity_poly.pdbx_strand_id
1 'polypeptide(L)' 'MGPGAEKKIRKCAVREGKSLNRFLIDLIEVNVMGKGEGKPREFNDLDELIGSLNKDDVKAIEQSVRKQRKTDPELWK' A
#
# COMPACT_ATOMS: atom_id res chain seq x y z
N MET A 1 5.59 -1.92 26.18
CA MET A 1 4.92 -0.70 26.68
C MET A 1 5.13 -0.61 28.18
N GLY A 2 5.50 0.56 28.71
CA GLY A 2 5.56 0.76 30.17
C GLY A 2 4.14 0.78 30.79
N PRO A 3 4.00 0.45 32.08
CA PRO A 3 2.68 0.26 32.74
C PRO A 3 1.79 1.51 32.78
N GLY A 4 2.34 2.71 32.58
CA GLY A 4 1.57 3.96 32.47
C GLY A 4 1.08 4.29 31.05
N ALA A 5 1.71 3.73 30.01
CA ALA A 5 1.40 4.04 28.62
C ALA A 5 0.06 3.43 28.20
N GLU A 6 -0.18 2.15 28.54
CA GLU A 6 -1.41 1.45 28.17
C GLU A 6 -2.66 2.15 28.75
N LYS A 7 -2.61 2.54 30.03
CA LYS A 7 -3.72 3.25 30.70
C LYS A 7 -4.03 4.58 30.01
N LYS A 8 -3.00 5.33 29.61
CA LYS A 8 -3.17 6.61 28.90
C LYS A 8 -3.77 6.40 27.51
N ILE A 9 -3.25 5.43 26.74
CA ILE A 9 -3.74 5.12 25.40
C ILE A 9 -5.22 4.67 25.47
N ARG A 10 -5.57 3.81 26.43
CA ARG A 10 -6.96 3.37 26.61
C ARG A 10 -7.90 4.53 26.95
N LYS A 11 -7.48 5.47 27.80
CA LYS A 11 -8.25 6.70 28.08
C LYS A 11 -8.45 7.55 26.83
N CYS A 12 -7.42 7.70 26.00
CA CYS A 12 -7.52 8.44 24.74
C CYS A 12 -8.48 7.75 23.76
N ALA A 13 -8.39 6.42 23.62
CA ALA A 13 -9.29 5.64 22.77
C ALA A 13 -10.75 5.80 23.17
N VAL A 14 -11.06 5.71 24.48
CA VAL A 14 -12.41 5.94 25.01
C VAL A 14 -12.89 7.37 24.75
N ARG A 15 -12.02 8.37 24.94
CA ARG A 15 -12.36 9.79 24.69
C ARG A 15 -12.69 10.05 23.21
N GLU A 16 -12.06 9.32 22.29
CA GLU A 16 -12.36 9.40 20.85
C GLU A 16 -13.47 8.43 20.39
N GLY A 17 -14.09 7.68 21.31
CA GLY A 17 -15.14 6.71 20.98
C GLY A 17 -14.66 5.52 20.14
N LYS A 18 -13.36 5.22 20.15
CA LYS A 18 -12.74 4.17 19.34
C LYS A 18 -12.36 2.96 20.20
N SER A 19 -12.40 1.77 19.59
CA SER A 19 -11.75 0.61 20.19
C SER A 19 -10.24 0.88 20.31
N LEU A 20 -9.58 0.25 21.29
CA LEU A 20 -8.14 0.41 21.50
C LEU A 20 -7.35 0.06 20.22
N ASN A 21 -7.75 -1.00 19.52
CA ASN A 21 -7.11 -1.42 18.27
C ASN A 21 -7.28 -0.36 17.18
N ARG A 22 -8.49 0.19 17.00
CA ARG A 22 -8.72 1.22 15.99
C ARG A 22 -7.94 2.50 16.30
N PHE A 23 -7.91 2.90 17.57
CA PHE A 23 -7.13 4.05 18.03
C PHE A 23 -5.62 3.87 17.77
N LEU A 24 -5.08 2.67 18.01
CA LEU A 24 -3.67 2.38 17.75
C LEU A 24 -3.35 2.38 16.25
N ILE A 25 -4.22 1.81 15.41
CA ILE A 25 -4.07 1.84 13.95
C ILE A 25 -4.06 3.28 13.46
N ASP A 26 -5.06 4.09 13.85
CA ASP A 26 -5.13 5.51 13.47
C ASP A 26 -3.87 6.28 13.92
N LEU A 27 -3.36 5.99 15.12
CA LEU A 27 -2.13 6.61 15.65
C LEU A 27 -0.91 6.24 14.79
N ILE A 28 -0.81 4.98 14.36
CA ILE A 28 0.28 4.51 13.50
C ILE A 28 0.15 5.12 12.11
N GLU A 29 -1.04 5.09 11.51
CA GLU A 29 -1.31 5.67 10.19
C GLU A 29 -0.91 7.16 10.16
N VAL A 30 -1.35 7.95 11.15
CA VAL A 30 -1.05 9.39 11.19
C VAL A 30 0.44 9.68 11.41
N ASN A 31 1.11 8.92 12.29
CA ASN A 31 2.51 9.21 12.67
C ASN A 31 3.54 8.59 11.73
N VAL A 32 3.20 7.50 11.03
CA VAL A 32 4.11 6.79 10.12
C VAL A 32 3.84 7.18 8.66
N MET A 33 2.58 7.34 8.25
CA MET A 33 2.22 7.68 6.87
C MET A 33 1.88 9.17 6.66
N GLY A 34 1.95 9.99 7.71
CA GLY A 34 1.47 11.37 7.67
C GLY A 34 -0.06 11.46 7.73
N LYS A 35 -0.60 12.68 7.83
CA LYS A 35 -2.04 12.93 7.95
C LYS A 35 -2.73 12.69 6.60
N GLY A 36 -2.92 11.40 6.26
CA GLY A 36 -3.68 10.91 5.12
C GLY A 36 -3.36 11.61 3.80
N GLU A 37 -2.34 11.11 3.08
CA GLU A 37 -2.52 11.07 1.64
C GLU A 37 -3.83 10.30 1.40
N GLY A 38 -4.74 10.86 0.62
CA GLY A 38 -6.11 10.37 0.48
C GLY A 38 -6.19 8.89 0.11
N LYS A 39 -7.41 8.31 0.11
CA LYS A 39 -7.65 6.93 -0.34
C LYS A 39 -6.69 6.56 -1.48
N PRO A 40 -5.96 5.42 -1.38
CA PRO A 40 -5.07 5.00 -2.45
C PRO A 40 -5.85 5.08 -3.76
N ARG A 41 -5.29 5.79 -4.74
CA ARG A 41 -5.97 6.04 -6.00
C ARG A 41 -6.28 4.69 -6.63
N GLU A 42 -7.57 4.40 -6.83
CA GLU A 42 -7.99 3.23 -7.59
C GLU A 42 -7.64 3.48 -9.06
N PHE A 43 -6.83 2.58 -9.63
CA PHE A 43 -6.44 2.61 -11.03
C PHE A 43 -7.19 1.48 -11.74
N ASN A 44 -8.03 1.85 -12.71
CA ASN A 44 -8.87 0.94 -13.49
C ASN A 44 -8.50 0.97 -14.99
N ASP A 45 -7.38 1.61 -15.32
CA ASP A 45 -6.88 1.84 -16.68
C ASP A 45 -6.45 0.54 -17.40
N LEU A 46 -6.24 -0.53 -16.65
CA LEU A 46 -5.90 -1.85 -17.19
C LEU A 46 -7.07 -2.85 -17.12
N ASP A 47 -8.23 -2.46 -16.60
CA ASP A 47 -9.38 -3.37 -16.44
C ASP A 47 -9.91 -3.85 -17.79
N GLU A 48 -9.87 -2.99 -18.82
CA GLU A 48 -10.30 -3.33 -20.19
C GLU A 48 -9.38 -4.37 -20.86
N LEU A 49 -8.17 -4.57 -20.35
CA LEU A 49 -7.24 -5.60 -20.83
C LEU A 49 -7.61 -7.00 -20.28
N ILE A 50 -8.42 -7.06 -19.22
CA ILE A 50 -8.82 -8.32 -18.60
C ILE A 50 -9.85 -9.01 -19.51
N GLY A 51 -9.41 -10.06 -20.19
CA GLY A 51 -10.25 -10.90 -21.07
C GLY A 51 -10.20 -10.53 -22.56
N SER A 52 -9.54 -9.44 -22.94
CA SER A 52 -9.33 -9.06 -24.35
C SER A 52 -8.03 -9.61 -24.94
N LEU A 53 -7.10 -10.08 -24.10
CA LEU A 53 -5.81 -10.61 -24.53
C LEU A 53 -5.90 -12.04 -25.07
N ASN A 54 -5.39 -12.24 -26.28
CA ASN A 54 -5.19 -13.57 -26.84
C ASN A 54 -3.76 -14.09 -26.56
N LYS A 55 -3.47 -15.35 -26.96
CA LYS A 55 -2.18 -16.00 -26.68
C LYS A 55 -0.99 -15.30 -27.37
N ASP A 56 -1.21 -14.66 -28.50
CA ASP A 56 -0.16 -13.97 -29.25
C ASP A 56 0.15 -12.61 -28.61
N ASP A 57 -0.87 -11.91 -28.12
CA ASP A 57 -0.71 -10.66 -27.35
C ASP A 57 0.12 -10.90 -26.09
N VAL A 58 -0.17 -11.98 -25.36
CA VAL A 58 0.59 -12.37 -24.15
C VAL A 58 2.05 -12.63 -24.50
N LYS A 59 2.33 -13.35 -25.59
CA LYS A 59 3.71 -13.59 -26.04
C LYS A 59 4.44 -12.30 -26.42
N ALA A 60 3.78 -11.39 -27.12
CA ALA A 60 4.37 -10.11 -27.52
C ALA A 60 4.72 -9.25 -26.29
N ILE A 61 3.81 -9.18 -25.32
CA ILE A 61 4.03 -8.50 -24.04
C ILE A 61 5.20 -9.14 -23.28
N GLU A 62 5.23 -10.47 -23.18
CA GLU A 62 6.28 -11.19 -22.45
C GLU A 62 7.66 -10.95 -23.07
N GLN A 63 7.77 -10.96 -24.40
CA GLN A 63 9.01 -10.63 -25.10
C GLN A 63 9.46 -9.19 -24.83
N SER A 64 8.53 -8.24 -24.80
CA SER A 64 8.82 -6.84 -24.49
C SER A 64 9.33 -6.67 -23.04
N VAL A 65 8.62 -7.24 -22.07
CA VAL A 65 8.99 -7.19 -20.64
C VAL A 65 10.36 -7.81 -20.41
N ARG A 66 10.68 -8.94 -21.06
CA ARG A 66 12.01 -9.56 -20.95
C ARG A 66 13.14 -8.66 -21.46
N LYS A 67 12.89 -7.88 -22.52
CA LYS A 67 13.88 -6.91 -23.04
C LYS A 67 14.10 -5.77 -22.04
N GLN A 68 13.02 -5.27 -21.44
CA GLN A 68 13.05 -4.14 -20.50
C GLN A 68 13.61 -4.53 -19.13
N ARG A 69 13.38 -5.76 -18.67
CA ARG A 69 13.90 -6.29 -17.39
C ARG A 69 15.36 -6.74 -17.45
N LYS A 70 16.06 -6.53 -18.58
CA LYS A 70 17.51 -6.65 -18.58
C LYS A 70 18.06 -5.53 -17.71
N THR A 71 18.34 -5.87 -16.46
CA THR A 71 19.05 -5.00 -15.54
C THR A 71 20.39 -4.63 -16.17
N ASP A 72 20.62 -3.34 -16.38
CA ASP A 72 21.94 -2.84 -16.70
C ASP A 72 22.80 -2.91 -15.42
N PRO A 73 23.85 -3.74 -15.39
CA PRO A 73 24.72 -3.87 -14.22
C PRO A 73 25.44 -2.56 -13.86
N GLU A 74 25.61 -1.63 -14.82
CA GLU A 74 26.25 -0.34 -14.57
C GLU A 74 25.33 0.65 -13.84
N LEU A 75 24.00 0.53 -14.02
CA LEU A 75 23.00 1.34 -13.30
C LEU A 75 22.82 0.90 -11.83
N TRP A 76 23.35 -0.26 -11.43
CA TRP A 76 23.21 -0.84 -10.09
C TRP A 76 24.49 -0.78 -9.24
N LYS A 77 25.54 -0.08 -9.71
CA LYS A 77 26.76 0.17 -8.92
C LYS A 77 26.62 1.37 -7.99
#